data_AF-X0TUM0-F1
#
_entry.id   AF-X0TUM0-F1
#
_cell.length_a   1.000
_cell.length_b   1.000
_cell.length_c   1.000
_cell.angle_alpha   90.00
_cell.angle_beta   90.00
_cell.angle_gamma   90.00
#
_symmetry.space_group_name_H-M   'P 1'
#
loop_
_entity.id
_entity.type
_entity.pdbx_description
1 polymer ?
#
loop_
_entity_poly.entity_id
_entity_poly.type
_entity_poly.pdbx_seq_one_letter_code
_entity_poly.pdbx_strand_id
1 'polypeptide(L)' 'MAEAAGLGDEPRRIFDELSKISIVDVVLPTRKNVDIRRRCVGKPTEHQAILLSRLGFDLPQQIKS' A
#
# COMPACT_ATOMS: atom_id res chain seq x y z
N MET A 1 -12.77 -14.51 5.11
CA MET A 1 -11.64 -13.73 4.53
C MET A 1 -10.32 -14.10 5.18
N ALA A 2 -10.17 -13.95 6.51
CA ALA A 2 -8.94 -14.33 7.21
C ALA A 2 -8.66 -15.85 7.15
N GLU A 3 -9.64 -16.66 7.57
CA GLU A 3 -9.54 -18.13 7.57
C GLU A 3 -9.37 -18.71 6.14
N ALA A 4 -10.17 -18.21 5.20
CA ALA A 4 -10.10 -18.59 3.78
C ALA A 4 -8.74 -18.27 3.11
N ALA A 5 -8.00 -17.28 3.62
CA ALA A 5 -6.67 -16.93 3.15
C ALA A 5 -5.54 -17.62 3.94
N GLY A 6 -5.88 -18.53 4.87
CA GLY A 6 -4.92 -19.21 5.75
C GLY A 6 -4.20 -18.25 6.72
N LEU A 7 -4.87 -17.17 7.12
CA LEU A 7 -4.35 -16.13 8.02
C LEU A 7 -4.88 -16.26 9.47
N GLY A 8 -5.68 -17.30 9.74
CA GLY A 8 -6.30 -17.56 11.04
C GLY A 8 -7.61 -16.79 11.26
N ASP A 9 -8.02 -16.68 12.52
CA ASP A 9 -9.37 -16.23 12.91
C ASP A 9 -9.42 -14.79 13.45
N GLU A 10 -8.33 -14.03 13.27
CA GLU A 10 -8.22 -12.63 13.74
C GLU A 10 -8.28 -11.62 12.58
N PRO A 11 -9.48 -11.33 12.03
CA PRO A 11 -9.61 -10.37 10.94
C PRO A 11 -9.20 -8.95 11.35
N ARG A 12 -9.36 -8.57 12.62
CA ARG A 12 -8.99 -7.22 13.12
C ARG A 12 -7.51 -6.92 12.90
N ARG A 13 -6.64 -7.89 13.19
CA ARG A 13 -5.20 -7.74 13.02
C ARG A 13 -4.80 -7.53 11.55
N ILE A 14 -5.53 -8.15 10.62
CA ILE A 14 -5.33 -7.94 9.18
C ILE A 14 -5.63 -6.49 8.82
N PHE A 15 -6.74 -5.93 9.30
CA PHE A 15 -7.09 -4.53 9.06
C PHE A 15 -6.07 -3.57 9.67
N ASP A 16 -5.57 -3.87 10.88
CA ASP A 16 -4.52 -3.07 11.52
C ASP A 16 -3.25 -3.03 10.67
N GLU A 17 -2.81 -4.17 10.11
CA GLU A 17 -1.64 -4.21 9.21
C GLU A 17 -1.87 -3.49 7.88
N LEU A 18 -3.07 -3.62 7.29
CA LEU A 18 -3.42 -2.92 6.05
C LEU A 18 -3.52 -1.40 6.25
N SER A 19 -4.00 -0.95 7.41
CA SER A 19 -4.13 0.48 7.74
C SER A 19 -2.79 1.22 7.81
N LYS A 20 -1.69 0.49 8.03
CA LYS A 20 -0.33 1.05 8.04
C LYS A 20 0.17 1.42 6.64
N ILE A 21 -0.48 0.95 5.57
CA ILE A 21 -0.14 1.32 4.21
C ILE A 21 -0.66 2.72 3.95
N SER A 22 0.26 3.65 3.68
CA SER A 22 -0.05 5.08 3.54
C SER A 22 0.16 5.58 2.11
N ILE A 23 -0.46 6.71 1.81
CA ILE A 23 -0.21 7.48 0.60
C ILE A 23 0.86 8.50 0.92
N VAL A 24 1.85 8.64 0.03
CA VAL A 24 2.96 9.58 0.16
C VAL A 24 2.99 10.52 -1.03
N ASP A 25 3.27 11.79 -0.77
CA ASP A 25 3.51 12.78 -1.82
C ASP A 25 4.98 12.76 -2.24
N VAL A 26 5.23 12.40 -3.49
CA VAL A 26 6.56 12.45 -4.11
C VAL A 26 6.66 13.74 -4.93
N VAL A 27 7.56 14.63 -4.52
CA VAL A 27 7.86 15.88 -5.21
C VAL A 27 9.17 15.72 -5.99
N LEU A 28 9.09 15.85 -7.31
CA LEU A 28 10.23 15.76 -8.21
C LEU A 28 10.54 17.16 -8.76
N PRO A 29 11.63 17.81 -8.29
CA PRO A 29 12.01 19.12 -8.79
C PRO A 29 12.55 19.01 -10.22
N THR A 30 12.20 19.98 -11.07
CA THR A 30 12.69 20.03 -12.46
C THR A 30 13.64 21.21 -12.68
N ARG A 31 14.48 21.10 -13.71
CA ARG A 31 15.41 22.16 -14.13
C ARG A 31 14.71 23.47 -14.53
N LYS A 32 13.40 23.44 -14.77
CA LYS A 32 12.58 24.62 -15.14
C LYS A 32 11.88 25.26 -13.93
N ASN A 33 12.28 24.93 -12.69
CA ASN A 33 11.62 25.38 -11.46
C ASN A 33 10.12 25.05 -11.40
N VAL A 34 9.71 23.96 -12.05
CA VAL A 34 8.37 23.38 -11.91
C VAL A 34 8.48 22.08 -11.14
N ASP A 35 7.71 21.92 -10.08
CA ASP A 35 7.67 20.67 -9.32
C ASP A 35 6.62 19.73 -9.90
N ILE A 36 7.03 18.48 -10.17
CA ILE A 36 6.09 17.41 -10.49
C ILE A 36 5.71 16.72 -9.19
N ARG A 37 4.43 16.79 -8.81
CA ARG A 37 3.90 16.14 -7.61
C ARG A 37 3.13 14.88 -7.98
N ARG A 38 3.37 13.79 -7.26
CA ARG A 38 2.66 12.52 -7.44
C ARG A 38 2.24 11.94 -6.09
N ARG A 39 1.01 11.45 -6.01
CA ARG A 39 0.51 10.67 -4.86
C ARG A 39 0.82 9.20 -5.10
N CYS A 40 1.85 8.70 -4.45
CA CYS A 40 2.30 7.32 -4.56
C CYS A 40 1.77 6.50 -3.38
N VAL A 41 1.52 5.21 -3.60
CA VAL A 41 1.27 4.28 -2.49
C VAL A 41 2.62 3.90 -1.90
N GLY A 42 2.75 4.03 -0.58
CA GLY A 42 3.96 3.63 0.14
C GLY A 42 4.27 2.15 -0.09
N LYS A 43 5.55 1.82 -0.26
CA LYS A 43 5.97 0.42 -0.47
C LYS A 43 5.59 -0.41 0.78
N PRO A 44 4.76 -1.46 0.66
CA PRO A 44 4.42 -2.30 1.79
C PRO A 44 5.68 -2.97 2.37
N THR A 45 5.66 -3.23 3.67
CA THR A 45 6.67 -4.09 4.30
C THR A 45 6.58 -5.51 3.74
N GLU A 46 7.63 -6.31 3.92
CA GLU A 46 7.64 -7.71 3.44
C GLU A 46 6.44 -8.51 3.99
N HIS A 47 6.14 -8.37 5.27
CA HIS A 47 4.99 -9.01 5.91
C HIS A 47 3.66 -8.56 5.31
N GLN A 48 3.50 -7.26 5.02
CA GLN A 48 2.30 -6.74 4.36
C GLN A 48 2.18 -7.23 2.91
N ALA A 49 3.28 -7.34 2.18
CA ALA A 49 3.28 -7.88 0.82
C ALA A 49 2.80 -9.34 0.78
N ILE A 50 3.23 -10.16 1.75
CA ILE A 50 2.76 -11.55 1.91
C ILE A 50 1.26 -11.57 2.24
N LEU A 51 0.81 -10.72 3.16
CA LEU A 51 -0.61 -10.58 3.51
C LEU A 51 -1.46 -10.21 2.30
N LEU A 52 -1.06 -9.18 1.55
CA LEU A 52 -1.74 -8.74 0.33
C LEU A 52 -1.81 -9.86 -0.72
N SER A 53 -0.71 -10.58 -0.91
CA SER A 53 -0.64 -11.72 -1.85
C SER A 53 -1.61 -12.83 -1.46
N ARG A 54 -1.71 -13.18 -0.17
CA ARG A 54 -2.67 -14.19 0.32
C ARG A 54 -4.13 -13.73 0.22
N LEU A 55 -4.36 -12.43 0.34
CA LEU A 55 -5.69 -11.82 0.18
C LEU A 55 -6.06 -11.57 -1.29
N GLY A 56 -5.13 -11.75 -2.22
CA GLY A 56 -5.34 -11.47 -3.65
C GLY A 56 -5.46 -9.99 -3.98
N PHE A 57 -4.84 -9.11 -3.19
CA PHE A 57 -4.85 -7.67 -3.42
C PHE A 57 -3.57 -7.18 -4.10
N ASP A 58 -3.72 -6.64 -5.31
CA ASP A 58 -2.66 -5.91 -5.98
C ASP A 58 -2.80 -4.40 -5.74
N LEU A 59 -1.85 -3.82 -5.01
CA LEU A 59 -1.85 -2.39 -4.76
C LEU A 59 -1.31 -1.61 -5.96
N PRO A 60 -1.97 -0.51 -6.37
CA PRO A 60 -1.43 0.37 -7.40
C PRO A 60 -0.19 1.09 -6.88
N GLN A 61 0.74 1.45 -7.77
CA GLN A 61 1.94 2.21 -7.39
C GLN A 61 1.65 3.69 -7.12
N GLN A 62 0.60 4.24 -7.75
CA GLN A 62 0.21 5.64 -7.62
C GLN A 62 -1.30 5.79 -7.81
N ILE A 63 -1.86 6.82 -7.17
CA ILE A 63 -3.26 7.20 -7.35
C ILE A 63 -3.33 8.10 -8.59
N LYS A 64 -4.08 7.64 -9.60
CA LYS A 64 -4.41 8.48 -10.76
C LYS A 64 -5.57 9.39 -10.37
N SER A 65 -5.39 10.70 -10.48
CA SER A 65 -6.48 11.69 -10.42
C SER A 65 -7.05 11.94 -11.80
#